data_AF-A0A9W9F8M8-F1
#
_entry.id   AF-A0A9W9F8M8-F1
#
_cell.length_a   1.000
_cell.length_b   1.000
_cell.length_c   1.000
_cell.angle_alpha   90.00
_cell.angle_beta   90.00
_cell.angle_gamma   90.00
#
_symmetry.space_group_name_H-M   'P 1'
#
loop_
_entity.id
_entity.type
_entity.pdbx_description
1 polymer ?
#
loop_
_entity_poly.entity_id
_entity_poly.type
_entity_poly.pdbx_seq_one_letter_code
_entity_poly.pdbx_strand_id
1 'polypeptide(L)'
;MDPYDSDSSIEDGDFTETGVLLGYAAEEVIEDTISHLGGWPKWLDDASPPPGDFANCKVCNSPMLLLLELHGDLPEHFPADERRLYLFGCPRKPCNRKPGSVRAYRATRKVNVESAPKQDLGASLFGATSLTSNVSSNPNPFSSSSTSSTANNPFATPAPATPSTQQPSTTTSANALAETFADKVRVSSPPSSAQPPTNTRGTKPAPESVDSAPTPWPAQSEFPTPYQHFYLDAEYETLSRPSTPTVPENVQMEPMDESGSGAELKDTFESELDKAFMKFSTRLAHNPEQVLRYEFRGAPLLYSHTDVVGKRLHVDHAAGGAHVTITASAGSIPRCEYCGSERVFEMQLAPHAISVLEDGREGVGLGKDDAGMEWGTIILGVCARDCAPQELGQTGWREEWAGVQWEETR
;
A
#
# COMPACT_ATOMS: atom_id res chain seq x y z
N MET A 1 -7.36 51.21 19.80
CA MET A 1 -7.07 49.97 20.54
C MET A 1 -8.42 49.30 20.71
N ASP A 2 -8.89 48.70 19.63
CA ASP A 2 -10.08 47.84 19.65
C ASP A 2 -9.64 46.43 20.03
N PRO A 3 -10.34 45.74 20.94
CA PRO A 3 -10.00 44.39 21.34
C PRO A 3 -10.58 43.38 20.33
N TYR A 4 -9.73 42.42 19.94
CA TYR A 4 -10.00 41.02 19.57
C TYR A 4 -11.44 40.61 19.18
N ASP A 5 -11.59 40.02 18.00
CA ASP A 5 -12.03 38.61 17.92
C ASP A 5 -11.37 37.94 16.71
N SER A 6 -10.34 37.16 17.01
CA SER A 6 -9.68 36.24 16.09
C SER A 6 -10.35 34.88 16.27
N ASP A 7 -11.57 34.75 15.78
CA ASP A 7 -12.25 33.46 15.68
C ASP A 7 -12.06 32.97 14.23
N SER A 8 -10.85 32.51 13.94
CA SER A 8 -10.64 31.58 12.83
C SER A 8 -11.13 30.22 13.29
N SER A 9 -12.44 30.08 13.45
CA SER A 9 -13.10 28.79 13.38
C SER A 9 -12.85 28.28 11.97
N ILE A 10 -11.79 27.47 11.85
CA ILE A 10 -11.66 26.45 10.81
C ILE A 10 -13.03 25.76 10.79
N GLU A 11 -13.81 26.07 9.75
CA GLU A 11 -14.92 25.22 9.39
C GLU A 11 -14.28 23.87 9.08
N ASP A 12 -14.53 22.87 9.93
CA ASP A 12 -14.23 21.47 9.64
C ASP A 12 -14.78 21.17 8.25
N GLY A 13 -13.90 21.21 7.25
CA GLY A 13 -14.29 21.07 5.86
C GLY A 13 -14.97 19.71 5.69
N ASP A 14 -16.08 19.70 4.95
CA ASP A 14 -16.93 18.53 4.68
C ASP A 14 -16.21 17.52 3.78
N PHE A 15 -15.16 16.88 4.30
CA PHE A 15 -14.34 15.88 3.62
C PHE A 15 -14.66 14.47 4.16
N THR A 16 -14.68 13.49 3.26
CA THR A 16 -14.81 12.07 3.61
C THR A 16 -13.48 11.36 3.37
N GLU A 17 -12.92 10.77 4.41
CA GLU A 17 -11.75 9.89 4.33
C GLU A 17 -12.15 8.49 3.82
N THR A 18 -11.31 7.88 2.99
CA THR A 18 -11.52 6.54 2.43
C THR A 18 -10.45 5.56 2.93
N GLY A 19 -10.65 4.24 2.73
CA GLY A 19 -9.65 3.21 3.08
C GLY A 19 -8.43 3.14 2.17
N VAL A 20 -8.29 4.05 1.19
CA VAL A 20 -7.14 4.11 0.29
C VAL A 20 -6.05 4.96 0.93
N LEU A 21 -4.85 4.40 1.09
CA LEU A 21 -3.69 5.15 1.56
C LEU A 21 -2.95 5.76 0.36
N LEU A 22 -2.74 7.07 0.40
CA LEU A 22 -1.98 7.82 -0.59
C LEU A 22 -0.54 7.98 -0.14
N GLY A 23 0.40 7.94 -1.10
CA GLY A 23 1.80 8.28 -0.86
C GLY A 23 2.20 9.55 -1.60
N TYR A 24 2.99 10.39 -0.95
CA TYR A 24 3.50 11.67 -1.43
C TYR A 24 5.03 11.67 -1.36
N ALA A 25 5.68 12.20 -2.40
CA ALA A 25 7.13 12.25 -2.43
C ALA A 25 7.67 13.34 -1.49
N ALA A 26 8.59 12.97 -0.60
CA ALA A 26 9.23 13.87 0.35
C ALA A 26 10.75 13.80 0.23
N GLU A 27 11.43 14.96 0.31
CA GLU A 27 12.90 15.01 0.33
C GLU A 27 13.47 14.77 1.73
N GLU A 28 12.71 15.14 2.76
CA GLU A 28 13.14 15.01 4.14
C GLU A 28 13.03 13.58 4.63
N VAL A 29 13.97 13.19 5.50
CA VAL A 29 13.98 11.85 6.10
C VAL A 29 12.79 11.74 7.04
N ILE A 30 11.87 10.86 6.69
CA ILE A 30 10.78 10.40 7.54
C ILE A 30 11.19 9.10 8.26
N GLU A 31 10.37 8.67 9.22
CA GLU A 31 10.64 7.49 10.04
C GLU A 31 10.69 6.19 9.21
N ASP A 32 9.88 6.07 8.15
CA ASP A 32 9.99 4.96 7.19
C ASP A 32 11.11 5.24 6.17
N THR A 33 12.23 4.55 6.34
CA THR A 33 13.41 4.65 5.45
C THR A 33 13.49 3.52 4.42
N ILE A 34 12.49 2.64 4.40
CA ILE A 34 12.37 1.50 3.48
C ILE A 34 11.50 1.86 2.29
N SER A 35 10.37 2.52 2.51
CA SER A 35 9.47 2.91 1.43
C SER A 35 9.96 4.21 0.77
N HIS A 36 10.35 4.14 -0.50
CA HIS A 36 10.89 5.27 -1.24
C HIS A 36 10.58 5.19 -2.74
N LEU A 37 10.55 6.37 -3.38
CA LEU A 37 10.40 6.56 -4.81
C LEU A 37 11.80 6.82 -5.41
N GLY A 38 12.14 6.09 -6.47
CA GLY A 38 13.42 6.22 -7.17
C GLY A 38 14.63 5.68 -6.39
N GLY A 39 15.81 6.26 -6.59
CA GLY A 39 17.03 5.83 -5.89
C GLY A 39 17.54 4.43 -6.26
N TRP A 40 18.24 3.79 -5.31
CA TRP A 40 18.75 2.43 -5.42
C TRP A 40 17.94 1.48 -4.54
N PRO A 41 17.66 0.24 -5.01
CA PRO A 41 16.94 -0.73 -4.21
C PRO A 41 17.78 -1.20 -3.01
N LYS A 42 17.10 -1.41 -1.88
CA LYS A 42 17.62 -2.12 -0.72
C LYS A 42 16.93 -3.47 -0.63
N TRP A 43 17.69 -4.56 -0.48
CA TRP A 43 17.09 -5.89 -0.49
C TRP A 43 16.48 -6.21 0.88
N LEU A 44 15.41 -7.01 0.88
CA LEU A 44 14.82 -7.57 2.11
C LEU A 44 15.87 -8.32 2.94
N ASP A 45 16.80 -8.95 2.23
CA ASP A 45 17.99 -9.58 2.76
C ASP A 45 19.15 -9.37 1.79
N ASP A 46 20.16 -8.62 2.21
CA ASP A 46 21.36 -8.34 1.41
C ASP A 46 22.16 -9.61 1.10
N ALA A 47 22.01 -10.68 1.88
CA ALA A 47 22.64 -11.97 1.62
C ALA A 47 21.95 -12.76 0.51
N SER A 48 20.69 -12.42 0.18
CA SER A 48 19.90 -13.09 -0.86
C SER A 48 19.25 -12.07 -1.82
N PRO A 49 20.07 -11.36 -2.62
CA PRO A 49 19.58 -10.44 -3.63
C PRO A 49 18.73 -11.16 -4.69
N PRO A 50 17.91 -10.43 -5.46
CA PRO A 50 17.13 -11.03 -6.53
C PRO A 50 18.04 -11.64 -7.61
N PRO A 51 17.53 -12.63 -8.37
CA PRO A 51 18.21 -13.13 -9.56
C PRO A 51 18.59 -12.01 -10.53
N GLY A 52 19.79 -12.05 -11.11
CA GLY A 52 20.31 -10.98 -11.96
C GLY A 52 19.52 -10.72 -13.24
N ASP A 53 18.78 -11.70 -13.74
CA ASP A 53 17.85 -11.53 -14.86
C ASP A 53 16.65 -10.62 -14.51
N PHE A 54 16.38 -10.39 -13.21
CA PHE A 54 15.37 -9.44 -12.76
C PHE A 54 15.82 -7.99 -12.97
N ALA A 55 17.12 -7.73 -13.08
CA ALA A 55 17.64 -6.38 -13.35
C ALA A 55 17.27 -5.89 -14.76
N ASN A 56 17.00 -6.80 -15.70
CA ASN A 56 16.94 -6.47 -17.12
C ASN A 56 15.52 -6.30 -17.65
N CYS A 57 15.36 -5.35 -18.58
CA CYS A 57 14.14 -5.17 -19.36
C CYS A 57 13.93 -6.34 -20.32
N LYS A 58 12.73 -6.92 -20.35
CA LYS A 58 12.40 -8.06 -21.24
C LYS A 58 12.39 -7.70 -22.73
N VAL A 59 12.43 -6.40 -23.06
CA VAL A 59 12.38 -5.89 -24.45
C VAL A 59 13.78 -5.67 -25.02
N CYS A 60 14.64 -4.96 -24.29
CA CYS A 60 15.98 -4.57 -24.78
C CYS A 60 17.13 -5.29 -24.05
N ASN A 61 16.83 -6.08 -23.03
CA ASN A 61 17.81 -6.77 -22.18
C ASN A 61 18.85 -5.84 -21.54
N SER A 62 18.51 -4.56 -21.35
CA SER A 62 19.34 -3.59 -20.62
C SER A 62 18.84 -3.43 -19.17
N PRO A 63 19.70 -3.04 -18.21
CA PRO A 63 19.29 -2.81 -16.83
C PRO A 63 18.18 -1.76 -16.71
N MET A 64 17.23 -2.01 -15.82
CA MET A 64 16.11 -1.13 -15.49
C MET A 64 16.41 -0.30 -14.24
N LEU A 65 15.71 0.81 -14.09
CA LEU A 65 15.81 1.68 -12.93
C LEU A 65 14.67 1.40 -11.96
N LEU A 66 14.93 1.55 -10.66
CA LEU A 66 13.92 1.45 -9.63
C LEU A 66 12.97 2.64 -9.73
N LEU A 67 11.67 2.37 -9.80
CA LEU A 67 10.63 3.39 -9.72
C LEU A 67 10.14 3.54 -8.28
N LEU A 68 9.92 2.42 -7.59
CA LEU A 68 9.34 2.38 -6.27
C LEU A 68 9.83 1.15 -5.49
N GLU A 69 10.23 1.35 -4.25
CA GLU A 69 10.39 0.31 -3.23
C GLU A 69 9.37 0.57 -2.12
N LEU A 70 8.63 -0.46 -1.70
CA LEU A 70 7.69 -0.38 -0.59
C LEU A 70 7.98 -1.44 0.45
N HIS A 71 7.91 -1.01 1.71
CA HIS A 71 7.69 -1.92 2.81
C HIS A 71 6.26 -2.47 2.71
N GLY A 72 6.13 -3.74 2.35
CA GLY A 72 4.86 -4.35 1.97
C GLY A 72 4.21 -5.16 3.07
N ASP A 73 4.71 -5.15 4.30
CA ASP A 73 4.20 -6.00 5.38
C ASP A 73 2.69 -5.84 5.58
N LEU A 74 1.97 -6.97 5.59
CA LEU A 74 0.53 -7.02 5.86
C LEU A 74 0.27 -7.94 7.05
N PRO A 75 0.60 -7.53 8.28
CA PRO A 75 0.52 -8.41 9.45
C PRO A 75 -0.90 -8.94 9.71
N GLU A 76 -1.94 -8.21 9.29
CA GLU A 76 -3.33 -8.65 9.42
C GLU A 76 -3.70 -9.80 8.48
N HIS A 77 -3.02 -9.90 7.34
CA HIS A 77 -3.28 -10.92 6.32
C HIS A 77 -2.24 -12.05 6.37
N PHE A 78 -0.98 -11.69 6.57
CA PHE A 78 0.20 -12.53 6.54
C PHE A 78 1.10 -12.22 7.76
N PRO A 79 0.66 -12.55 8.99
CA PRO A 79 1.36 -12.15 10.23
C PRO A 79 2.80 -12.69 10.35
N ALA A 80 3.12 -13.77 9.64
CA ALA A 80 4.40 -14.45 9.68
C ALA A 80 5.29 -14.16 8.46
N ASP A 81 4.87 -13.24 7.58
CA ASP A 81 5.57 -12.95 6.35
C ASP A 81 6.04 -11.49 6.40
N GLU A 82 7.35 -11.30 6.31
CA GLU A 82 7.97 -10.00 6.06
C GLU A 82 8.15 -9.88 4.55
N ARG A 83 7.73 -8.77 3.95
CA ARG A 83 7.77 -8.62 2.49
C ARG A 83 8.07 -7.22 2.01
N ARG A 84 8.73 -7.15 0.86
CA ARG A 84 9.01 -5.90 0.13
C ARG A 84 8.54 -6.01 -1.31
N LEU A 85 8.02 -4.90 -1.81
CA LEU A 85 7.60 -4.77 -3.19
C LEU A 85 8.55 -3.83 -3.92
N TYR A 86 8.88 -4.20 -5.14
CA TYR A 86 9.76 -3.44 -6.00
C TYR A 86 9.13 -3.27 -7.36
N LEU A 87 9.19 -2.05 -7.90
CA LEU A 87 8.73 -1.74 -9.24
C LEU A 87 9.89 -1.13 -10.03
N PHE A 88 10.21 -1.74 -11.17
CA PHE A 88 11.31 -1.32 -12.05
C PHE A 88 10.77 -0.92 -13.42
N GLY A 89 11.39 0.10 -14.02
CA GLY A 89 11.04 0.63 -15.34
C GLY A 89 12.27 0.76 -16.25
N CYS A 90 12.09 0.47 -17.53
CA CYS A 90 13.11 0.69 -18.54
C CYS A 90 13.10 2.15 -18.99
N PRO A 91 14.20 2.91 -18.81
CA PRO A 91 14.25 4.33 -19.21
C PRO A 91 14.42 4.52 -20.72
N ARG A 92 14.41 3.44 -21.52
CA ARG A 92 14.63 3.53 -22.96
C ARG A 92 13.29 3.68 -23.67
N LYS A 93 13.06 4.85 -24.27
CA LYS A 93 11.86 5.17 -25.08
C LYS A 93 11.38 4.07 -26.04
N PRO A 94 12.24 3.34 -26.79
CA PRO A 94 11.78 2.25 -27.66
C PRO A 94 11.13 1.06 -26.92
N CYS A 95 11.27 0.99 -25.58
CA CYS A 95 10.64 -0.01 -24.73
C CYS A 95 9.31 0.45 -24.14
N ASN A 96 8.99 1.75 -24.21
CA ASN A 96 7.68 2.26 -23.79
C ASN A 96 6.58 1.52 -24.57
N ARG A 97 5.42 1.32 -23.94
CA ARG A 97 4.26 0.61 -24.49
C ARG A 97 4.47 -0.86 -24.82
N LYS A 98 5.62 -1.46 -24.47
CA LYS A 98 5.91 -2.88 -24.72
C LYS A 98 5.84 -3.71 -23.43
N PRO A 99 5.24 -4.91 -23.46
CA PRO A 99 5.14 -5.76 -22.28
C PRO A 99 6.53 -6.16 -21.78
N GLY A 100 6.75 -5.99 -20.47
CA GLY A 100 8.01 -6.31 -19.80
C GLY A 100 9.07 -5.19 -19.80
N SER A 101 8.70 -3.98 -20.23
CA SER A 101 9.49 -2.76 -19.97
C SER A 101 9.31 -2.21 -18.56
N VAL A 102 8.19 -2.55 -17.91
CA VAL A 102 7.95 -2.38 -16.48
C VAL A 102 7.82 -3.78 -15.87
N ARG A 103 8.51 -4.03 -14.76
CA ARG A 103 8.50 -5.32 -14.06
C ARG A 103 8.36 -5.07 -12.56
N ALA A 104 7.59 -5.93 -11.91
CA ALA A 104 7.35 -5.85 -10.48
C ALA A 104 7.78 -7.13 -9.78
N TYR A 105 8.37 -7.00 -8.61
CA TYR A 105 8.86 -8.11 -7.83
C TYR A 105 8.41 -8.01 -6.39
N ARG A 106 8.17 -9.17 -5.79
CA ARG A 106 7.95 -9.32 -4.36
C ARG A 106 9.05 -10.19 -3.77
N ALA A 107 9.70 -9.68 -2.73
CA ALA A 107 10.51 -10.48 -1.83
C ALA A 107 9.67 -10.81 -0.60
N THR A 108 9.64 -12.07 -0.19
CA THR A 108 8.98 -12.49 1.04
C THR A 108 9.88 -13.40 1.83
N ARG A 109 10.01 -13.15 3.12
CA ARG A 109 10.74 -13.98 4.10
C ARG A 109 9.78 -14.38 5.21
N LYS A 110 9.70 -15.68 5.47
CA LYS A 110 8.92 -16.19 6.60
C LYS A 110 9.68 -16.00 7.90
N VAL A 111 9.06 -15.33 8.86
CA VAL A 111 9.62 -15.08 10.18
C VAL A 111 8.87 -15.88 11.24
N ASN A 112 9.57 -16.24 12.32
CA ASN A 112 8.92 -16.86 13.45
C ASN A 112 8.20 -15.76 14.26
N VAL A 113 6.88 -15.74 14.21
CA VAL A 113 6.08 -14.86 15.05
C VAL A 113 6.05 -15.43 16.45
N GLU A 114 7.07 -15.09 17.25
CA GLU A 114 6.95 -15.23 18.69
C GLU A 114 5.81 -14.30 19.10
N SER A 115 4.71 -14.88 19.61
CA SER A 115 3.46 -14.16 19.84
C SER A 115 3.70 -12.86 20.59
N ALA A 116 3.68 -11.72 19.88
CA ALA A 116 3.70 -10.42 20.53
C ALA A 116 2.52 -10.42 21.52
N PRO A 117 2.75 -10.15 22.82
CA PRO A 117 1.65 -10.10 23.76
C PRO A 117 0.73 -8.99 23.27
N LYS A 118 -0.50 -9.36 22.91
CA LYS A 118 -1.58 -8.39 22.72
C LYS A 118 -1.55 -7.51 23.97
N GLN A 119 -1.12 -6.26 23.84
CA GLN A 119 -1.20 -5.33 24.95
C GLN A 119 -2.68 -5.18 25.23
N ASP A 120 -3.13 -5.84 26.28
CA ASP A 120 -4.50 -5.75 26.76
C ASP A 120 -4.68 -4.33 27.30
N LEU A 121 -5.11 -3.43 26.40
CA LEU A 121 -5.42 -2.03 26.71
C LEU A 121 -6.41 -1.93 27.89
N GLY A 122 -7.20 -2.98 28.16
CA GLY A 122 -8.06 -3.07 29.34
C GLY A 122 -7.30 -3.24 30.67
N ALA A 123 -6.19 -3.98 30.69
CA ALA A 123 -5.40 -4.21 31.91
C ALA A 123 -4.59 -2.98 32.33
N SER A 124 -4.11 -2.20 31.36
CA SER A 124 -3.41 -0.93 31.61
C SER A 124 -4.36 0.21 32.00
N LEU A 125 -5.63 0.18 31.58
CA LEU A 125 -6.60 1.24 31.91
C LEU A 125 -7.26 1.06 33.28
N PHE A 126 -7.37 -0.18 33.77
CA PHE A 126 -8.04 -0.46 35.06
C PHE A 126 -7.09 -0.85 36.21
N GLY A 127 -5.77 -0.76 36.02
CA GLY A 127 -4.80 -0.92 37.11
C GLY A 127 -4.91 -2.27 37.86
N ALA A 128 -5.48 -3.29 37.22
CA ALA A 128 -5.63 -4.60 37.82
C ALA A 128 -4.37 -5.41 37.50
N THR A 129 -3.43 -5.44 38.44
CA THR A 129 -2.31 -6.39 38.40
C THR A 129 -2.89 -7.79 38.44
N SER A 130 -2.92 -8.48 37.30
CA SER A 130 -3.35 -9.87 37.21
C SER A 130 -2.30 -10.76 37.88
N LEU A 131 -2.54 -11.09 39.15
CA LEU A 131 -1.81 -12.10 39.91
C LEU A 131 -2.19 -13.49 39.37
N THR A 132 -1.52 -13.95 38.32
CA THR A 132 -1.55 -15.38 37.94
C THR A 132 -0.46 -16.13 38.70
N SER A 133 -0.75 -16.44 39.97
CA SER A 133 0.00 -17.46 40.71
C SER A 133 -0.97 -18.46 41.34
N ASN A 134 -0.90 -19.69 40.82
CA ASN A 134 -1.31 -20.96 41.39
C ASN A 134 -2.60 -20.99 42.23
N VAL A 135 -3.70 -21.45 41.62
CA VAL A 135 -4.84 -21.97 42.36
C VAL A 135 -4.46 -23.33 42.97
N SER A 136 -4.11 -23.31 44.25
CA SER A 136 -4.07 -24.48 45.13
C SER A 136 -4.69 -24.09 46.48
N SER A 137 -5.95 -24.48 46.67
CA SER A 137 -6.63 -24.72 47.96
C SER A 137 -6.39 -23.77 49.15
N ASN A 138 -7.26 -22.77 49.38
CA ASN A 138 -8.12 -22.64 50.59
C ASN A 138 -8.98 -21.32 50.58
N PRO A 139 -10.02 -21.20 51.44
CA PRO A 139 -11.21 -20.37 51.21
C PRO A 139 -11.16 -18.91 51.72
N ASN A 140 -12.20 -18.17 51.31
CA ASN A 140 -12.54 -16.75 51.52
C ASN A 140 -12.24 -16.11 52.90
N PRO A 141 -11.79 -14.83 52.94
CA PRO A 141 -11.37 -14.12 54.15
C PRO A 141 -12.46 -13.30 54.88
N PHE A 142 -13.75 -13.52 54.62
CA PHE A 142 -14.86 -12.88 55.36
C PHE A 142 -15.39 -13.68 56.55
N SER A 143 -14.59 -14.60 57.09
CA SER A 143 -14.95 -15.37 58.29
C SER A 143 -14.26 -14.80 59.52
N SER A 144 -14.95 -13.93 60.24
CA SER A 144 -14.55 -13.44 61.55
C SER A 144 -14.63 -14.53 62.61
N SER A 145 -13.53 -14.83 63.31
CA SER A 145 -13.50 -14.85 64.79
C SER A 145 -12.11 -15.20 65.35
N SER A 146 -11.55 -14.20 66.05
CA SER A 146 -10.72 -14.30 67.25
C SER A 146 -9.50 -15.23 67.28
N THR A 147 -8.28 -14.68 67.29
CA THR A 147 -7.51 -14.43 68.53
C THR A 147 -6.15 -13.75 68.27
N SER A 148 -5.89 -12.71 69.06
CA SER A 148 -4.61 -12.21 69.58
C SER A 148 -3.32 -12.23 68.73
N SER A 149 -2.81 -11.03 68.46
CA SER A 149 -1.54 -10.47 69.01
C SER A 149 -0.61 -9.81 67.98
N THR A 150 -0.07 -8.65 68.39
CA THR A 150 1.08 -7.88 67.83
C THR A 150 0.82 -7.17 66.49
N ALA A 151 0.52 -5.87 66.44
CA ALA A 151 1.35 -4.68 66.72
C ALA A 151 2.48 -4.45 65.69
N ASN A 152 2.23 -3.61 64.67
CA ASN A 152 2.88 -2.29 64.51
C ASN A 152 2.53 -1.62 63.16
N ASN A 153 2.08 -0.37 63.23
CA ASN A 153 1.79 0.50 62.09
C ASN A 153 3.09 1.07 61.46
N PRO A 154 3.15 1.24 60.12
CA PRO A 154 4.32 1.71 59.39
C PRO A 154 4.32 3.23 59.15
N PHE A 155 3.90 4.03 60.13
CA PHE A 155 3.98 5.50 60.07
C PHE A 155 5.23 5.99 60.83
N ALA A 156 6.36 6.06 60.14
CA ALA A 156 7.55 6.76 60.64
C ALA A 156 8.31 7.45 59.49
N THR A 157 8.20 8.77 59.45
CA THR A 157 9.12 9.71 58.77
C THR A 157 10.39 9.92 59.62
N PRO A 158 11.54 10.30 59.02
CA PRO A 158 11.94 11.71 59.14
C PRO A 158 12.72 12.32 57.95
N ALA A 159 12.39 13.58 57.62
CA ALA A 159 13.22 14.81 57.50
C ALA A 159 14.64 14.85 56.83
N PRO A 160 15.11 16.05 56.38
CA PRO A 160 15.80 16.26 55.10
C PRO A 160 17.28 16.73 55.17
N ALA A 161 17.99 16.72 54.02
CA ALA A 161 19.14 17.59 53.75
C ALA A 161 19.37 17.85 52.24
N THR A 162 19.57 19.12 51.88
CA THR A 162 19.91 19.75 50.58
C THR A 162 21.44 19.96 50.43
N PRO A 163 21.98 20.60 49.36
CA PRO A 163 21.84 20.34 47.91
C PRO A 163 23.22 20.31 47.19
N SER A 164 23.27 19.85 45.93
CA SER A 164 24.38 20.18 45.01
C SER A 164 23.85 20.49 43.60
N THR A 165 24.32 21.62 43.10
CA THR A 165 24.10 22.27 41.82
C THR A 165 24.64 21.51 40.61
N GLN A 166 23.89 21.47 39.50
CA GLN A 166 24.38 21.78 38.14
C GLN A 166 23.25 22.00 37.11
N GLN A 167 23.61 22.79 36.09
CA GLN A 167 22.89 23.52 35.03
C GLN A 167 21.88 22.73 34.15
N PRO A 168 21.02 23.43 33.37
CA PRO A 168 19.73 22.97 32.89
C PRO A 168 19.76 22.27 31.52
N SER A 169 18.92 21.25 31.41
CA SER A 169 18.45 20.66 30.16
C SER A 169 16.97 21.00 29.93
N THR A 170 16.67 21.43 28.71
CA THR A 170 15.44 21.16 27.92
C THR A 170 14.06 21.34 28.54
N THR A 171 13.26 22.21 27.91
CA THR A 171 11.81 22.02 27.63
C THR A 171 11.47 22.97 26.48
N THR A 172 10.94 22.47 25.36
CA THR A 172 9.49 22.44 25.17
C THR A 172 9.12 21.28 24.26
N SER A 173 8.19 20.47 24.76
CA SER A 173 7.49 19.40 24.08
C SER A 173 6.46 19.96 23.11
N ALA A 174 6.35 19.35 21.94
CA ALA A 174 5.08 18.99 21.32
C ALA A 174 5.36 17.87 20.30
N ASN A 175 5.31 16.63 20.79
CA ASN A 175 5.16 15.45 19.94
C ASN A 175 3.78 15.53 19.29
N ALA A 176 3.74 15.80 18.00
CA ALA A 176 2.78 15.16 17.12
C ALA A 176 3.60 14.09 16.38
N LEU A 177 3.47 12.83 16.80
CA LEU A 177 4.06 11.71 16.08
C LEU A 177 3.33 11.64 14.74
N ALA A 178 4.01 12.01 13.66
CA ALA A 178 3.53 11.75 12.31
C ALA A 178 3.62 10.24 12.09
N GLU A 179 2.47 9.56 12.01
CA GLU A 179 2.42 8.13 11.74
C GLU A 179 2.95 7.81 10.33
N THR A 180 3.77 6.77 10.19
CA THR A 180 4.49 6.44 8.93
C THR A 180 3.61 5.76 7.88
N PHE A 181 4.05 5.70 6.62
CA PHE A 181 3.36 4.94 5.56
C PHE A 181 3.14 3.48 5.96
N ALA A 182 4.22 2.80 6.37
CA ALA A 182 4.14 1.42 6.81
C ALA A 182 3.18 1.24 7.99
N ASP A 183 3.14 2.20 8.93
CA ASP A 183 2.23 2.12 10.09
C ASP A 183 0.77 2.37 9.72
N LYS A 184 0.48 3.29 8.80
CA LYS A 184 -0.88 3.50 8.30
C LYS A 184 -1.37 2.31 7.47
N VAL A 185 -0.52 1.70 6.64
CA VAL A 185 -0.87 0.45 5.93
C VAL A 185 -1.30 -0.65 6.91
N ARG A 186 -0.64 -0.74 8.07
CA ARG A 186 -0.91 -1.75 9.11
C ARG A 186 -2.23 -1.58 9.86
N VAL A 187 -2.88 -0.41 9.79
CA VAL A 187 -4.09 -0.08 10.58
C VAL A 187 -5.39 -0.31 9.78
N SER A 188 -5.31 -0.44 8.45
CA SER A 188 -6.48 -0.34 7.57
C SER A 188 -7.11 -1.65 7.08
N SER A 189 -6.75 -2.83 7.60
CA SER A 189 -7.42 -4.05 7.12
C SER A 189 -8.75 -4.29 7.87
N PRO A 190 -9.88 -4.53 7.17
CA PRO A 190 -11.12 -4.91 7.82
C PRO A 190 -11.07 -6.37 8.32
N PRO A 191 -11.78 -6.72 9.42
CA PRO A 191 -11.80 -8.08 9.96
C PRO A 191 -12.53 -9.04 9.02
N SER A 192 -11.85 -10.08 8.53
CA SER A 192 -12.48 -11.12 7.71
C SER A 192 -13.02 -12.27 8.56
N SER A 193 -14.29 -12.62 8.31
CA SER A 193 -15.01 -13.74 8.90
C SER A 193 -14.61 -15.10 8.31
N ALA A 194 -14.26 -16.04 9.20
CA ALA A 194 -14.36 -17.51 9.09
C ALA A 194 -13.89 -18.22 7.80
N GLN A 195 -12.76 -18.93 7.92
CA GLN A 195 -12.28 -19.93 6.95
C GLN A 195 -13.14 -21.22 6.95
N PRO A 196 -13.39 -21.86 5.79
CA PRO A 196 -13.74 -23.28 5.72
C PRO A 196 -12.49 -24.19 5.60
N PRO A 197 -12.59 -25.49 5.96
CA PRO A 197 -11.43 -26.35 6.18
C PRO A 197 -10.74 -26.80 4.89
N THR A 198 -9.43 -26.93 5.00
CA THR A 198 -8.50 -27.46 4.00
C THR A 198 -8.81 -28.92 3.65
N ASN A 199 -9.20 -29.17 2.40
CA ASN A 199 -9.20 -30.52 1.83
C ASN A 199 -7.92 -30.73 1.01
N THR A 200 -7.01 -31.53 1.57
CA THR A 200 -5.79 -32.01 0.92
C THR A 200 -6.12 -33.01 -0.19
N ARG A 201 -5.86 -32.65 -1.46
CA ARG A 201 -5.67 -33.64 -2.53
C ARG A 201 -4.79 -33.09 -3.66
N GLY A 202 -3.58 -33.64 -3.77
CA GLY A 202 -2.81 -33.77 -5.02
C GLY A 202 -1.97 -32.57 -5.47
N THR A 203 -0.89 -32.26 -4.77
CA THR A 203 0.17 -31.39 -5.29
C THR A 203 0.97 -32.10 -6.38
N LYS A 204 0.83 -31.62 -7.62
CA LYS A 204 1.85 -31.75 -8.66
C LYS A 204 3.03 -30.86 -8.23
N PRO A 205 4.29 -31.33 -8.20
CA PRO A 205 5.42 -30.48 -7.84
C PRO A 205 5.53 -29.30 -8.81
N ALA A 206 5.67 -28.09 -8.26
CA ALA A 206 6.08 -26.90 -8.99
C ALA A 206 7.51 -27.12 -9.54
N PRO A 207 7.91 -26.46 -10.63
CA PRO A 207 9.23 -26.63 -11.22
C PRO A 207 10.26 -25.83 -10.40
N GLU A 208 10.52 -26.24 -9.16
CA GLU A 208 11.76 -25.89 -8.47
C GLU A 208 12.79 -26.97 -8.82
N SER A 209 13.22 -26.98 -10.08
CA SER A 209 14.40 -27.77 -10.50
C SER A 209 14.92 -27.26 -11.84
N VAL A 210 15.74 -26.22 -11.80
CA VAL A 210 16.84 -26.10 -12.76
C VAL A 210 18.10 -25.78 -11.96
N ASP A 211 19.02 -26.72 -12.02
CA ASP A 211 20.29 -26.85 -11.29
C ASP A 211 21.35 -25.86 -11.80
N SER A 212 20.97 -24.59 -11.91
CA SER A 212 21.82 -23.49 -12.33
C SER A 212 21.80 -22.43 -11.26
N ALA A 213 22.97 -22.16 -10.65
CA ALA A 213 23.12 -21.08 -9.69
C ALA A 213 22.51 -19.79 -10.28
N PRO A 214 21.67 -19.06 -9.52
CA PRO A 214 21.05 -17.85 -10.02
C PRO A 214 22.13 -16.87 -10.47
N THR A 215 21.89 -16.22 -11.60
CA THR A 215 22.82 -15.19 -12.11
C THR A 215 22.94 -14.10 -11.04
N PRO A 216 24.15 -13.64 -10.69
CA PRO A 216 24.30 -12.60 -9.68
C PRO A 216 23.70 -11.28 -10.17
N TRP A 217 23.22 -10.45 -9.24
CA TRP A 217 22.76 -9.10 -9.55
C TRP A 217 23.92 -8.26 -10.13
N PRO A 218 23.70 -7.47 -11.21
CA PRO A 218 24.77 -6.68 -11.83
C PRO A 218 25.34 -5.61 -10.91
N ALA A 219 26.57 -5.16 -11.19
CA ALA A 219 27.18 -4.07 -10.42
C ALA A 219 26.48 -2.73 -10.72
N GLN A 220 26.44 -1.81 -9.75
CA GLN A 220 25.81 -0.49 -9.91
C GLN A 220 26.36 0.30 -11.11
N SER A 221 27.63 0.11 -11.46
CA SER A 221 28.26 0.75 -12.63
C SER A 221 27.69 0.32 -13.98
N GLU A 222 26.95 -0.79 -14.04
CA GLU A 222 26.30 -1.28 -15.25
C GLU A 222 24.92 -0.65 -15.49
N PHE A 223 24.36 0.01 -14.47
CA PHE A 223 23.07 0.67 -14.56
C PHE A 223 23.24 2.12 -15.07
N PRO A 224 22.24 2.67 -15.77
CA PRO A 224 22.14 4.11 -15.96
C PRO A 224 22.05 4.83 -14.61
N THR A 225 22.29 6.15 -14.61
CA THR A 225 22.08 6.99 -13.41
C THR A 225 20.70 6.70 -12.80
N PRO A 226 20.58 6.43 -11.49
CA PRO A 226 19.28 6.20 -10.87
C PRO A 226 18.40 7.46 -10.92
N TYR A 227 17.11 7.30 -10.63
CA TYR A 227 16.25 8.44 -10.33
C TYR A 227 16.64 9.06 -8.98
N GLN A 228 16.22 10.30 -8.75
CA GLN A 228 16.34 10.90 -7.43
C GLN A 228 15.59 10.06 -6.40
N HIS A 229 16.10 10.08 -5.18
CA HIS A 229 15.54 9.31 -4.07
C HIS A 229 14.62 10.22 -3.25
N PHE A 230 13.34 9.87 -3.18
CA PHE A 230 12.36 10.53 -2.34
C PHE A 230 11.77 9.54 -1.34
N TYR A 231 11.59 9.97 -0.11
CA TYR A 231 10.81 9.22 0.87
C TYR A 231 9.31 9.33 0.57
N LEU A 232 8.49 8.49 1.21
CA LEU A 232 7.05 8.46 1.01
C LEU A 232 6.29 8.84 2.28
N ASP A 233 5.76 10.06 2.30
CA ASP A 233 4.78 10.46 3.30
C ASP A 233 3.40 9.88 2.96
N ALA A 234 2.59 9.60 3.97
CA ALA A 234 1.39 8.79 3.83
C ALA A 234 0.18 9.45 4.43
N GLU A 235 -0.88 9.58 3.65
CA GLU A 235 -2.14 10.12 4.15
C GLU A 235 -3.31 9.34 3.55
N TYR A 236 -4.38 9.15 4.31
CA TYR A 236 -5.58 8.53 3.76
C TYR A 236 -6.24 9.47 2.76
N GLU A 237 -6.79 8.90 1.70
CA GLU A 237 -7.46 9.69 0.68
C GLU A 237 -8.66 10.42 1.27
N THR A 238 -8.64 11.73 1.15
CA THR A 238 -9.77 12.61 1.46
C THR A 238 -10.49 13.02 0.18
N LEU A 239 -11.81 12.93 0.19
CA LEU A 239 -12.68 13.36 -0.90
C LEU A 239 -13.54 14.51 -0.41
N SER A 240 -13.58 15.58 -1.19
CA SER A 240 -14.51 16.68 -0.93
C SER A 240 -15.93 16.21 -1.21
N ARG A 241 -16.87 16.47 -0.29
CA ARG A 241 -18.27 16.12 -0.54
C ARG A 241 -18.79 16.93 -1.74
N PRO A 242 -19.46 16.30 -2.73
CA PRO A 242 -20.14 17.05 -3.76
C PRO A 242 -21.19 17.93 -3.09
N SER A 243 -21.21 19.22 -3.42
CA SER A 243 -22.22 20.16 -2.92
C SER A 243 -23.58 19.54 -3.18
N THR A 244 -24.36 19.23 -2.14
CA THR A 244 -25.68 18.66 -2.36
C THR A 244 -26.50 19.74 -3.06
N PRO A 245 -26.90 19.59 -4.34
CA PRO A 245 -27.76 20.59 -4.94
C PRO A 245 -29.09 20.51 -4.22
N THR A 246 -29.47 21.58 -3.50
CA THR A 246 -30.85 21.76 -3.05
C THR A 246 -31.72 21.76 -4.28
N VAL A 247 -32.37 20.64 -4.56
CA VAL A 247 -33.35 20.52 -5.64
C VAL A 247 -34.58 21.32 -5.20
N PRO A 248 -34.93 22.44 -5.86
CA PRO A 248 -36.22 23.06 -5.61
C PRO A 248 -37.32 22.10 -6.07
N GLU A 249 -38.38 21.99 -5.28
CA GLU A 249 -39.46 20.99 -5.32
C GLU A 249 -40.29 20.93 -6.64
N ASN A 250 -39.87 21.61 -7.70
CA ASN A 250 -40.73 22.01 -8.82
C ASN A 250 -40.22 21.62 -10.23
N VAL A 251 -39.22 20.75 -10.37
CA VAL A 251 -38.70 20.37 -11.71
C VAL A 251 -39.34 19.08 -12.21
N GLN A 252 -40.32 19.20 -13.11
CA GLN A 252 -40.84 18.09 -13.93
C GLN A 252 -39.90 17.85 -15.12
N MET A 253 -39.34 16.65 -15.23
CA MET A 253 -38.59 16.20 -16.42
C MET A 253 -39.53 15.40 -17.32
N GLU A 254 -39.72 15.83 -18.57
CA GLU A 254 -40.43 15.07 -19.61
C GLU A 254 -39.48 14.10 -20.34
N PRO A 255 -39.94 12.90 -20.76
CA PRO A 255 -39.13 11.97 -21.51
C PRO A 255 -39.13 12.35 -23.00
N MET A 256 -37.96 12.39 -23.63
CA MET A 256 -37.81 12.55 -25.08
C MET A 256 -37.37 11.21 -25.68
N ASP A 257 -38.18 10.71 -26.60
CA ASP A 257 -38.05 9.39 -27.25
C ASP A 257 -36.91 9.30 -28.31
N GLU A 258 -36.52 8.05 -28.49
CA GLU A 258 -35.46 7.37 -29.26
C GLU A 258 -35.45 7.62 -30.79
N SER A 259 -34.24 7.64 -31.42
CA SER A 259 -33.94 7.09 -32.77
C SER A 259 -32.51 7.44 -33.26
N GLY A 260 -31.61 6.46 -33.44
CA GLY A 260 -30.25 6.76 -33.98
C GLY A 260 -29.30 5.61 -34.33
N SER A 261 -29.78 4.50 -34.90
CA SER A 261 -28.97 3.31 -35.22
C SER A 261 -27.73 3.59 -36.09
N GLY A 262 -26.53 3.32 -35.55
CA GLY A 262 -25.27 3.15 -36.30
C GLY A 262 -24.10 4.04 -35.87
N ALA A 263 -24.38 5.23 -35.33
CA ALA A 263 -23.38 6.10 -34.67
C ALA A 263 -23.30 5.86 -33.16
N GLU A 264 -24.36 5.29 -32.58
CA GLU A 264 -24.53 5.04 -31.15
C GLU A 264 -23.43 4.15 -30.54
N LEU A 265 -22.89 3.15 -31.25
CA LEU A 265 -21.83 2.31 -30.69
C LEU A 265 -20.50 3.07 -30.52
N LYS A 266 -20.22 4.03 -31.42
CA LYS A 266 -19.01 4.85 -31.34
C LYS A 266 -19.18 5.97 -30.31
N ASP A 267 -20.35 6.60 -30.28
CA ASP A 267 -20.69 7.65 -29.31
C ASP A 267 -20.82 7.09 -27.89
N THR A 268 -21.36 5.87 -27.72
CA THR A 268 -21.40 5.17 -26.42
C THR A 268 -19.99 4.78 -25.97
N PHE A 269 -19.13 4.31 -26.88
CA PHE A 269 -17.74 3.95 -26.58
C PHE A 269 -16.87 5.17 -26.26
N GLU A 270 -17.04 6.28 -26.99
CA GLU A 270 -16.44 7.57 -26.67
C GLU A 270 -16.97 8.08 -25.31
N SER A 271 -18.26 7.87 -25.00
CA SER A 271 -18.82 8.21 -23.67
C SER A 271 -18.25 7.37 -22.54
N GLU A 272 -17.88 6.11 -22.77
CA GLU A 272 -17.30 5.24 -21.74
C GLU A 272 -15.82 5.54 -21.49
N LEU A 273 -15.06 5.82 -22.55
CA LEU A 273 -13.69 6.30 -22.46
C LEU A 273 -13.65 7.64 -21.70
N ASP A 274 -14.59 8.53 -22.02
CA ASP A 274 -14.76 9.80 -21.33
C ASP A 274 -15.21 9.61 -19.88
N LYS A 275 -16.11 8.66 -19.56
CA LYS A 275 -16.51 8.36 -18.17
C LYS A 275 -15.36 7.84 -17.30
N ALA A 276 -14.55 6.90 -17.82
CA ALA A 276 -13.41 6.35 -17.09
C ALA A 276 -12.38 7.45 -16.79
N PHE A 277 -12.02 8.23 -17.82
CA PHE A 277 -11.08 9.32 -17.70
C PHE A 277 -11.60 10.46 -16.81
N MET A 278 -12.88 10.82 -16.89
CA MET A 278 -13.50 11.83 -16.04
C MET A 278 -13.54 11.38 -14.58
N LYS A 279 -13.88 10.11 -14.30
CA LYS A 279 -13.83 9.55 -12.94
C LYS A 279 -12.40 9.57 -12.40
N PHE A 280 -11.44 9.13 -13.21
CA PHE A 280 -10.02 9.16 -12.89
C PHE A 280 -9.55 10.58 -12.55
N SER A 281 -9.77 11.53 -13.46
CA SER A 281 -9.33 12.92 -13.34
C SER A 281 -10.00 13.63 -12.16
N THR A 282 -11.31 13.44 -11.98
CA THR A 282 -12.05 14.02 -10.83
C THR A 282 -11.50 13.48 -9.51
N ARG A 283 -11.21 12.17 -9.44
CA ARG A 283 -10.66 11.57 -8.22
C ARG A 283 -9.25 12.06 -7.91
N LEU A 284 -8.38 12.14 -8.93
CA LEU A 284 -7.01 12.66 -8.76
C LEU A 284 -6.99 14.14 -8.40
N ALA A 285 -7.96 14.93 -8.87
CA ALA A 285 -8.02 16.37 -8.60
C ALA A 285 -8.17 16.72 -7.11
N HIS A 286 -8.69 15.80 -6.29
CA HIS A 286 -8.74 16.00 -4.83
C HIS A 286 -7.35 15.92 -4.18
N ASN A 287 -6.43 15.14 -4.75
CA ASN A 287 -5.10 14.88 -4.21
C ASN A 287 -4.07 14.83 -5.36
N PRO A 288 -3.76 15.98 -6.00
CA PRO A 288 -3.03 16.00 -7.27
C PRO A 288 -1.55 15.59 -7.16
N GLU A 289 -0.94 15.76 -5.98
CA GLU A 289 0.47 15.44 -5.73
C GLU A 289 0.71 13.97 -5.32
N GLN A 290 -0.34 13.15 -5.27
CA GLN A 290 -0.20 11.74 -4.94
C GLN A 290 0.66 11.02 -5.99
N VAL A 291 1.68 10.30 -5.53
CA VAL A 291 2.53 9.44 -6.38
C VAL A 291 2.16 7.98 -6.28
N LEU A 292 1.47 7.59 -5.20
CA LEU A 292 1.12 6.22 -4.87
C LEU A 292 -0.30 6.14 -4.31
N ARG A 293 -1.03 5.10 -4.68
CA ARG A 293 -2.30 4.68 -4.09
C ARG A 293 -2.18 3.23 -3.65
N TYR A 294 -2.42 2.94 -2.38
CA TYR A 294 -2.28 1.63 -1.80
C TYR A 294 -3.60 1.16 -1.18
N GLU A 295 -4.05 -0.04 -1.59
CA GLU A 295 -5.22 -0.69 -1.03
C GLU A 295 -5.15 -2.20 -1.36
N PHE A 296 -4.70 -3.01 -0.40
CA PHE A 296 -4.61 -4.47 -0.62
C PHE A 296 -6.00 -5.08 -0.85
N ARG A 297 -6.15 -5.82 -1.96
CA ARG A 297 -7.45 -6.34 -2.45
C ARG A 297 -8.49 -5.26 -2.75
N GLY A 298 -8.05 -4.02 -2.94
CA GLY A 298 -8.87 -2.90 -3.39
C GLY A 298 -9.18 -2.94 -4.88
N ALA A 299 -9.61 -1.79 -5.40
CA ALA A 299 -9.88 -1.59 -6.82
C ALA A 299 -8.99 -0.49 -7.41
N PRO A 300 -8.29 -0.74 -8.53
CA PRO A 300 -7.49 0.29 -9.18
C PRO A 300 -8.38 1.38 -9.77
N LEU A 301 -7.88 2.61 -9.74
CA LEU A 301 -8.48 3.73 -10.44
C LEU A 301 -8.00 3.73 -11.89
N LEU A 302 -8.84 3.18 -12.78
CA LEU A 302 -8.48 3.01 -14.19
C LEU A 302 -8.54 4.33 -14.96
N TYR A 303 -7.48 4.56 -15.73
CA TYR A 303 -7.36 5.66 -16.69
C TYR A 303 -8.24 5.45 -17.92
N SER A 304 -8.33 4.20 -18.39
CA SER A 304 -9.17 3.78 -19.53
C SER A 304 -9.72 2.38 -19.28
N HIS A 305 -10.89 2.07 -19.87
CA HIS A 305 -11.44 0.71 -19.87
C HIS A 305 -11.16 -0.03 -21.19
N THR A 306 -10.57 0.64 -22.18
CA THR A 306 -10.48 0.13 -23.56
C THR A 306 -9.12 -0.46 -23.88
N ASP A 307 -8.09 -0.12 -23.12
CA ASP A 307 -6.75 -0.67 -23.26
C ASP A 307 -6.67 -2.10 -22.70
N VAL A 308 -5.52 -2.75 -22.88
CA VAL A 308 -5.33 -4.16 -22.50
C VAL A 308 -5.51 -4.37 -20.99
N VAL A 309 -5.12 -3.37 -20.19
CA VAL A 309 -5.21 -3.39 -18.72
C VAL A 309 -6.64 -3.10 -18.27
N GLY A 310 -7.27 -2.06 -18.83
CA GLY A 310 -8.65 -1.65 -18.59
C GLY A 310 -9.63 -2.77 -18.90
N LYS A 311 -9.56 -3.38 -20.08
CA LYS A 311 -10.39 -4.55 -20.46
C LYS A 311 -10.22 -5.74 -19.51
N ARG A 312 -9.09 -5.82 -18.81
CA ARG A 312 -8.75 -6.92 -17.92
C ARG A 312 -9.22 -6.68 -16.49
N LEU A 313 -9.31 -5.42 -16.06
CA LEU A 313 -9.61 -5.02 -14.70
C LEU A 313 -11.00 -4.38 -14.57
N HIS A 314 -11.60 -3.95 -15.67
CA HIS A 314 -12.96 -3.48 -15.70
C HIS A 314 -13.91 -4.65 -15.48
N VAL A 315 -14.58 -4.66 -14.33
CA VAL A 315 -15.63 -5.60 -14.02
C VAL A 315 -16.95 -4.88 -14.27
N ASP A 316 -17.67 -5.28 -15.31
CA ASP A 316 -19.01 -4.78 -15.59
C ASP A 316 -19.95 -5.20 -14.44
N HIS A 317 -20.23 -4.30 -13.50
CA HIS A 317 -21.22 -4.52 -12.45
C HIS A 317 -22.68 -4.42 -12.95
N ALA A 318 -22.91 -4.41 -14.26
CA ALA A 318 -24.21 -4.18 -14.88
C ALA A 318 -25.16 -5.40 -14.93
N ALA A 319 -24.80 -6.57 -14.40
CA ALA A 319 -25.67 -7.75 -14.39
C ALA A 319 -26.22 -8.08 -12.99
N GLY A 320 -27.11 -7.22 -12.49
CA GLY A 320 -28.02 -7.59 -11.42
C GLY A 320 -28.96 -8.69 -11.87
N GLY A 321 -28.69 -9.94 -11.46
CA GLY A 321 -29.67 -11.02 -11.45
C GLY A 321 -29.73 -11.93 -12.69
N ALA A 322 -28.66 -12.67 -12.99
CA ALA A 322 -28.77 -13.96 -13.66
C ALA A 322 -27.50 -14.79 -13.42
N HIS A 323 -27.69 -16.06 -13.07
CA HIS A 323 -26.70 -17.13 -12.91
C HIS A 323 -25.35 -16.87 -13.62
N VAL A 324 -24.34 -16.43 -12.85
CA VAL A 324 -22.97 -16.21 -13.34
C VAL A 324 -22.37 -17.56 -13.71
N THR A 325 -22.50 -17.90 -14.99
CA THR A 325 -21.74 -18.99 -15.58
C THR A 325 -20.35 -18.42 -15.84
N ILE A 326 -19.39 -18.73 -14.98
CA ILE A 326 -17.98 -18.32 -15.14
C ILE A 326 -17.40 -19.06 -16.35
N THR A 327 -17.65 -18.55 -17.55
CA THR A 327 -16.83 -18.86 -18.72
C THR A 327 -15.54 -18.07 -18.58
N ALA A 328 -14.49 -18.75 -18.14
CA ALA A 328 -13.14 -18.24 -18.02
C ALA A 328 -12.56 -17.86 -19.40
N SER A 329 -12.79 -16.63 -19.88
CA SER A 329 -12.07 -16.13 -21.08
C SER A 329 -12.10 -14.61 -21.32
N ALA A 330 -12.27 -13.75 -20.30
CA ALA A 330 -11.87 -12.33 -20.34
C ALA A 330 -12.01 -11.71 -18.93
N GLY A 331 -11.03 -10.93 -18.45
CA GLY A 331 -11.25 -10.01 -17.31
C GLY A 331 -10.65 -10.36 -15.94
N SER A 332 -9.47 -10.99 -15.83
CA SER A 332 -8.78 -11.06 -14.52
C SER A 332 -7.26 -11.08 -14.64
N ILE A 333 -6.55 -10.53 -13.63
CA ILE A 333 -5.08 -10.57 -13.53
C ILE A 333 -4.58 -12.02 -13.71
N PRO A 334 -3.48 -12.26 -14.46
CA PRO A 334 -2.96 -13.62 -14.64
C PRO A 334 -2.63 -14.27 -13.28
N ARG A 335 -2.96 -15.56 -13.15
CA ARG A 335 -2.65 -16.35 -11.95
C ARG A 335 -1.15 -16.36 -11.66
N CYS A 336 -0.81 -16.48 -10.39
CA CYS A 336 0.56 -16.61 -9.92
C CYS A 336 1.24 -17.80 -10.58
N GLU A 337 2.36 -17.55 -11.25
CA GLU A 337 3.09 -18.57 -12.03
C GLU A 337 3.77 -19.60 -11.12
N TYR A 338 4.00 -19.25 -9.85
CA TYR A 338 4.73 -20.08 -8.89
C TYR A 338 3.83 -21.07 -8.15
N CYS A 339 2.59 -20.68 -7.81
CA CYS A 339 1.69 -21.52 -7.00
C CYS A 339 0.29 -21.69 -7.58
N GLY A 340 -0.04 -21.02 -8.69
CA GLY A 340 -1.32 -21.13 -9.40
C GLY A 340 -2.51 -20.43 -8.74
N SER A 341 -2.35 -19.77 -7.58
CA SER A 341 -3.44 -18.96 -7.02
C SER A 341 -3.67 -17.70 -7.83
N GLU A 342 -4.83 -17.08 -7.63
CA GLU A 342 -5.12 -15.78 -8.21
C GLU A 342 -4.15 -14.70 -7.71
N ARG A 343 -4.05 -13.63 -8.51
CA ARG A 343 -3.41 -12.39 -8.11
C ARG A 343 -4.49 -11.35 -7.83
N VAL A 344 -4.26 -10.52 -6.83
CA VAL A 344 -5.15 -9.43 -6.39
C VAL A 344 -4.46 -8.09 -6.55
N PHE A 345 -5.23 -7.03 -6.74
CA PHE A 345 -4.70 -5.66 -6.70
C PHE A 345 -4.06 -5.38 -5.34
N GLU A 346 -2.96 -4.64 -5.34
CA GLU A 346 -2.33 -4.18 -4.10
C GLU A 346 -1.98 -2.69 -4.11
N MET A 347 -1.39 -2.19 -5.20
CA MET A 347 -1.03 -0.78 -5.30
C MET A 347 -1.07 -0.27 -6.72
N GLN A 348 -1.12 1.05 -6.83
CA GLN A 348 -1.13 1.79 -8.08
C GLN A 348 -0.17 2.98 -7.97
N LEU A 349 0.80 3.05 -8.89
CA LEU A 349 1.63 4.23 -9.07
C LEU A 349 0.85 5.26 -9.90
N ALA A 350 0.67 6.45 -9.36
CA ALA A 350 -0.11 7.53 -9.95
C ALA A 350 0.73 8.35 -10.96
N PRO A 351 0.09 9.03 -11.94
CA PRO A 351 0.82 9.74 -13.00
C PRO A 351 1.87 10.72 -12.48
N HIS A 352 1.58 11.43 -11.38
CA HIS A 352 2.49 12.43 -10.84
C HIS A 352 3.88 11.87 -10.50
N ALA A 353 4.00 10.57 -10.18
CA ALA A 353 5.29 9.98 -9.83
C ALA A 353 6.30 10.03 -10.98
N ILE A 354 5.88 9.98 -12.25
CA ILE A 354 6.81 10.11 -13.38
C ILE A 354 7.41 11.51 -13.44
N SER A 355 6.59 12.54 -13.20
CA SER A 355 7.01 13.93 -13.19
C SER A 355 8.02 14.19 -12.08
N VAL A 356 7.78 13.63 -10.90
CA VAL A 356 8.70 13.71 -9.75
C VAL A 356 10.02 12.97 -10.04
N LEU A 357 9.96 11.75 -10.56
CA LEU A 357 11.15 10.94 -10.84
C LEU A 357 12.06 11.60 -11.90
N GLU A 358 11.45 12.24 -12.90
CA GLU A 358 12.15 12.81 -14.05
C GLU A 358 12.55 14.27 -13.88
N ASP A 359 12.14 14.93 -12.79
CA ASP A 359 12.50 16.31 -12.52
C ASP A 359 14.03 16.48 -12.39
N GLY A 360 14.54 17.54 -13.03
CA GLY A 360 15.98 17.85 -13.06
C GLY A 360 16.86 16.84 -13.82
N ARG A 361 16.30 15.83 -14.51
CA ARG A 361 17.08 14.80 -15.19
C ARG A 361 17.53 15.25 -16.59
N GLU A 362 18.83 15.18 -16.84
CA GLU A 362 19.38 15.54 -18.16
C GLU A 362 18.79 14.67 -19.28
N GLY A 363 18.32 15.32 -20.35
CA GLY A 363 17.74 14.65 -21.52
C GLY A 363 16.27 14.23 -21.37
N VAL A 364 15.61 14.59 -20.27
CA VAL A 364 14.16 14.41 -20.08
C VAL A 364 13.46 15.78 -20.12
N GLY A 365 12.30 15.86 -20.78
CA GLY A 365 11.42 17.04 -20.75
C GLY A 365 11.81 18.22 -21.66
N LEU A 366 12.92 18.15 -22.41
CA LEU A 366 13.36 19.25 -23.30
C LEU A 366 13.94 18.74 -24.63
N GLY A 367 13.09 18.21 -25.54
CA GLY A 367 13.42 18.14 -26.96
C GLY A 367 12.93 16.94 -27.75
N LYS A 368 13.28 16.91 -29.05
CA LYS A 368 12.95 15.84 -30.01
C LYS A 368 13.55 14.47 -29.62
N ASP A 369 14.59 14.49 -28.79
CA ASP A 369 15.29 13.33 -28.24
C ASP A 369 14.93 13.06 -26.77
N ASP A 370 13.73 13.49 -26.33
CA ASP A 370 13.24 13.24 -24.98
C ASP A 370 13.31 11.74 -24.63
N ALA A 371 14.18 11.45 -23.67
CA ALA A 371 14.47 10.11 -23.16
C ALA A 371 13.56 9.72 -21.99
N GLY A 372 12.57 10.55 -21.64
CA GLY A 372 11.59 10.26 -20.60
C GLY A 372 10.78 8.99 -20.86
N MET A 373 10.41 8.33 -19.78
CA MET A 373 9.34 7.36 -19.78
C MET A 373 8.02 8.11 -19.98
N GLU A 374 6.98 7.38 -20.40
CA GLU A 374 5.66 7.96 -20.57
C GLU A 374 4.68 6.89 -20.13
N TRP A 375 3.99 7.06 -19.00
CA TRP A 375 2.96 6.14 -18.55
C TRP A 375 1.92 6.95 -17.76
N GLY A 376 0.64 6.58 -17.88
CA GLY A 376 -0.44 7.23 -17.14
C GLY A 376 -0.55 6.64 -15.73
N THR A 377 -0.62 5.32 -15.61
CA THR A 377 -0.57 4.66 -14.30
C THR A 377 -0.01 3.25 -14.38
N ILE A 378 0.65 2.80 -13.31
CA ILE A 378 1.15 1.43 -13.18
C ILE A 378 0.39 0.74 -12.05
N ILE A 379 -0.22 -0.40 -12.36
CA ILE A 379 -1.03 -1.19 -11.44
C ILE A 379 -0.26 -2.48 -11.10
N LEU A 380 -0.11 -2.76 -9.81
CA LEU A 380 0.51 -3.97 -9.32
C LEU A 380 -0.54 -4.96 -8.82
N GLY A 381 -0.47 -6.17 -9.35
CA GLY A 381 -1.21 -7.32 -8.85
C GLY A 381 -0.28 -8.37 -8.28
N VAL A 382 -0.46 -8.75 -7.01
CA VAL A 382 0.38 -9.73 -6.30
C VAL A 382 -0.34 -11.03 -6.05
N CYS A 383 0.39 -12.10 -5.75
CA CYS A 383 -0.18 -13.38 -5.34
C CYS A 383 -1.06 -13.24 -4.08
N ALA A 384 -2.34 -13.65 -4.17
CA ALA A 384 -3.31 -13.52 -3.07
C ALA A 384 -2.99 -14.35 -1.82
N ARG A 385 -2.06 -15.31 -1.94
CA ARG A 385 -1.58 -16.19 -0.85
C ARG A 385 -0.18 -15.83 -0.37
N ASP A 386 0.37 -14.71 -0.83
CA ASP A 386 1.74 -14.29 -0.55
C ASP A 386 2.79 -15.41 -0.74
N CYS A 387 2.63 -16.24 -1.77
CA CYS A 387 3.43 -17.48 -1.87
C CYS A 387 4.94 -17.21 -1.86
N ALA A 388 5.65 -17.92 -0.99
CA ALA A 388 7.09 -17.84 -0.77
C ALA A 388 7.63 -19.25 -0.41
N PRO A 389 8.95 -19.47 -0.41
CA PRO A 389 9.56 -20.67 0.16
C PRO A 389 9.03 -20.95 1.57
N GLN A 390 8.95 -22.23 1.93
CA GLN A 390 8.42 -22.63 3.24
C GLN A 390 9.46 -22.56 4.36
N GLU A 391 10.75 -22.49 4.02
CA GLU A 391 11.84 -22.44 4.97
C GLU A 391 11.87 -21.08 5.70
N LEU A 392 11.95 -21.14 7.03
CA LEU A 392 12.03 -19.93 7.86
C LEU A 392 13.34 -19.20 7.62
N GLY A 393 13.26 -17.87 7.55
CA GLY A 393 14.41 -17.00 7.30
C GLY A 393 14.89 -16.97 5.85
N GLN A 394 14.39 -17.86 4.97
CA GLN A 394 14.75 -17.86 3.56
C GLN A 394 13.91 -16.83 2.80
N THR A 395 14.58 -15.91 2.09
CA THR A 395 13.92 -14.94 1.22
C THR A 395 13.56 -15.57 -0.13
N GLY A 396 12.29 -15.47 -0.50
CA GLY A 396 11.78 -15.88 -1.79
C GLY A 396 11.44 -14.70 -2.69
N TRP A 397 11.93 -14.75 -3.93
CA TRP A 397 11.61 -13.76 -4.96
C TRP A 397 10.51 -14.25 -5.91
N ARG A 398 9.56 -13.37 -6.22
CA ARG A 398 8.45 -13.64 -7.14
C ARG A 398 8.28 -12.47 -8.10
N GLU A 399 8.25 -12.76 -9.40
CA GLU A 399 7.78 -11.78 -10.39
C GLU A 399 6.25 -11.71 -10.33
N GLU A 400 5.76 -10.53 -9.97
CA GLU A 400 4.34 -10.22 -9.85
C GLU A 400 3.84 -9.50 -11.10
N TRP A 401 2.52 -9.34 -11.23
CA TRP A 401 1.96 -8.76 -12.44
C TRP A 401 1.98 -7.24 -12.38
N ALA A 402 2.57 -6.61 -13.39
CA ALA A 402 2.50 -5.16 -13.60
C ALA A 402 1.66 -4.86 -14.85
N GLY A 403 0.58 -4.09 -14.68
CA GLY A 403 -0.22 -3.54 -15.77
C GLY A 403 0.07 -2.05 -15.92
N VAL A 404 0.41 -1.59 -17.11
CA VAL A 404 0.65 -0.17 -17.38
C VAL A 404 -0.44 0.36 -18.30
N GLN A 405 -1.15 1.40 -17.86
CA GLN A 405 -1.99 2.21 -18.73
C GLN A 405 -1.18 3.39 -19.21
N TRP A 406 -1.13 3.57 -20.52
CA TRP A 406 -0.28 4.56 -21.18
C TRP A 406 -1.12 5.80 -21.49
N GLU A 407 -0.51 6.98 -21.40
CA GLU A 407 -1.15 8.20 -21.87
C GLU A 407 -1.47 8.08 -23.37
N GLU A 408 -2.63 8.62 -23.77
CA GLU A 408 -2.99 8.67 -25.18
C GLU A 408 -2.10 9.69 -25.89
N THR A 409 -1.31 9.22 -26.87
CA THR A 409 -0.60 10.11 -27.79
C THR A 409 -1.62 10.96 -28.53
N ARG A 410 -1.63 12.26 -28.25
CA ARG A 410 -2.41 13.27 -28.98
C ARG A 410 -2.06 13.33 -30.47
#